data_AF-A0A5D2XQ25-F1
#
_entry.id   AF-A0A5D2XQ25-F1
#
_cell.length_a   1.000
_cell.length_b   1.000
_cell.length_c   1.000
_cell.angle_alpha   90.00
_cell.angle_beta   90.00
_cell.angle_gamma   90.00
#
_symmetry.space_group_name_H-M   'P 1'
#
loop_
_entity.id
_entity.type
_entity.pdbx_description
1 polymer ?
#
loop_
_entity_poly.entity_id
_entity_poly.type
_entity_poly.pdbx_seq_one_letter_code
_entity_poly.pdbx_strand_id
1 'polypeptide(L)'
;MERERKSYQEMERLGYPKTIDGNHAFIKACDEDLRKMIDQNHGLIKAHDEEMERIKQMADDMFTMEQESMADCFPHKRRKIDKLLLMSEIINLRHNKMMNEMALLEADERMSILAQEHQKRMNLRDELRSLKGRLMINE
;
A
#
# COMPACT_ATOMS: atom_id res chain seq x y z
N MET A 1 77.69 -8.13 -28.73
CA MET A 1 77.73 -8.48 -30.17
C MET A 1 76.43 -9.15 -30.64
N GLU A 2 76.20 -10.45 -30.45
CA GLU A 2 75.04 -11.12 -31.07
C GLU A 2 73.68 -10.80 -30.41
N ARG A 3 73.69 -10.56 -29.10
CA ARG A 3 72.51 -10.11 -28.34
C ARG A 3 72.05 -8.70 -28.74
N GLU A 4 72.99 -7.78 -28.91
CA GLU A 4 72.70 -6.40 -29.35
C GLU A 4 72.19 -6.39 -30.78
N ARG A 5 72.77 -7.22 -31.67
CA ARG A 5 72.31 -7.33 -33.06
C ARG A 5 70.86 -7.80 -33.15
N LYS A 6 70.47 -8.79 -32.34
CA LYS A 6 69.06 -9.22 -32.22
C LYS A 6 68.16 -8.10 -31.68
N SER A 7 68.64 -7.33 -30.69
CA SER A 7 67.90 -6.20 -30.13
C SER A 7 67.64 -5.09 -31.16
N TYR A 8 68.63 -4.73 -31.98
CA TYR A 8 68.45 -3.72 -33.03
C TYR A 8 67.53 -4.20 -34.16
N GLN A 9 67.60 -5.49 -34.52
CA GLN A 9 66.68 -6.08 -35.49
C GLN A 9 65.23 -6.08 -35.00
N GLU A 10 65.00 -6.32 -33.71
CA GLU A 10 63.67 -6.27 -33.13
C GLU A 10 63.13 -4.84 -33.03
N MET A 11 63.98 -3.88 -32.64
CA MET A 11 63.63 -2.45 -32.67
C MET A 11 63.21 -2.01 -34.08
N GLU A 12 63.95 -2.41 -35.11
CA GLU A 12 63.62 -2.12 -36.50
C GLU A 12 62.30 -2.77 -36.94
N ARG A 13 62.06 -4.03 -36.55
CA ARG A 13 60.79 -4.74 -36.79
C ARG A 13 59.61 -4.03 -36.12
N LEU A 14 59.82 -3.46 -34.94
CA LEU A 14 58.83 -2.69 -34.18
C LEU A 14 58.69 -1.24 -34.66
N GLY A 15 59.41 -0.85 -35.73
CA GLY A 15 59.30 0.47 -36.34
C GLY A 15 60.07 1.58 -35.63
N TYR A 16 61.02 1.24 -34.75
CA TYR A 16 61.83 2.25 -34.06
C TYR A 16 62.76 2.96 -35.06
N PRO A 17 62.93 4.29 -34.92
CA PRO A 17 63.75 5.06 -35.84
C PRO A 17 65.25 4.70 -35.76
N LYS A 18 65.94 4.76 -36.90
CA LYS A 18 67.38 4.49 -37.00
C LYS A 18 68.26 5.71 -36.80
N THR A 19 67.67 6.91 -36.75
CA THR A 19 68.38 8.20 -36.67
C THR A 19 68.01 8.94 -35.40
N ILE A 20 68.90 9.80 -34.93
CA ILE A 20 68.66 10.65 -33.75
C ILE A 20 67.45 11.57 -34.01
N ASP A 21 67.36 12.18 -35.19
CA ASP A 21 66.22 13.03 -35.57
C ASP A 21 64.91 12.24 -35.64
N GLY A 22 64.97 10.99 -36.11
CA GLY A 22 63.84 10.07 -36.12
C GLY A 22 63.38 9.73 -34.71
N ASN A 23 64.32 9.47 -33.78
CA ASN A 23 64.02 9.22 -32.37
C ASN A 23 63.33 10.42 -31.72
N HIS A 24 63.78 11.64 -32.02
CA HIS A 24 63.16 12.86 -31.51
C HIS A 24 61.72 13.03 -32.02
N ALA A 25 61.50 12.78 -33.31
CA ALA A 25 60.16 12.83 -33.92
C ALA A 25 59.23 11.75 -33.33
N PHE A 26 59.75 10.53 -33.12
CA PHE A 26 59.00 9.42 -32.54
C PHE A 26 58.57 9.71 -31.10
N ILE A 27 59.48 10.21 -30.25
CA ILE A 27 59.17 10.56 -28.86
C ILE A 27 58.09 11.65 -28.80
N LYS A 28 58.19 12.69 -29.64
CA LYS A 28 57.16 13.72 -29.73
C LYS A 28 55.80 13.20 -30.16
N ALA A 29 55.76 12.28 -31.12
CA ALA A 29 54.51 11.66 -31.57
C ALA A 29 53.88 10.84 -30.43
N CYS A 30 54.69 10.04 -29.72
CA CYS A 30 54.22 9.29 -28.55
C CYS A 30 53.68 10.20 -27.44
N ASP A 31 54.37 11.32 -27.13
CA ASP A 31 53.91 12.29 -26.14
C ASP A 31 52.56 12.93 -26.53
N GLU A 32 52.40 13.27 -27.80
CA GLU A 32 51.17 13.85 -28.34
C GLU A 32 50.00 12.85 -28.28
N ASP A 33 50.25 11.58 -28.61
CA ASP A 33 49.24 10.52 -28.52
C ASP A 33 48.85 10.23 -27.06
N LEU A 34 49.82 10.22 -26.14
CA LEU A 34 49.57 10.11 -24.71
C LEU A 34 48.70 11.25 -24.19
N ARG A 35 48.97 12.50 -24.61
CA ARG A 35 48.14 13.66 -24.24
C ARG A 35 46.70 13.51 -24.74
N LYS A 36 46.52 13.14 -26.00
CA LYS A 36 45.18 12.92 -26.58
C LYS A 36 44.42 11.82 -25.84
N MET A 37 45.08 10.72 -25.49
CA MET A 37 44.45 9.66 -24.70
C MET A 37 44.06 10.13 -23.29
N ILE A 38 44.90 10.93 -22.64
CA ILE A 38 44.59 11.51 -21.33
C ILE A 38 43.37 12.43 -21.42
N ASP A 39 43.33 13.32 -22.42
CA ASP A 39 42.23 14.25 -22.62
C ASP A 39 40.90 13.53 -22.92
N GLN A 40 40.96 12.48 -23.75
CA GLN A 40 39.79 11.64 -24.04
C GLN A 40 39.29 10.91 -22.79
N ASN A 41 40.19 10.31 -22.02
CA ASN A 41 39.83 9.63 -20.77
C ASN A 41 39.24 10.60 -19.75
N HIS A 42 39.79 11.81 -19.63
CA HIS A 42 39.24 12.83 -18.75
C HIS A 42 37.82 13.24 -19.16
N GLY A 43 37.58 13.43 -20.46
CA GLY A 43 36.23 13.71 -20.98
C GLY A 43 35.23 12.59 -20.70
N LEU A 44 35.65 11.33 -20.85
CA LEU A 44 34.80 10.16 -20.55
C LEU A 44 34.46 10.05 -19.07
N ILE A 45 35.44 10.28 -18.17
CA ILE A 45 35.20 10.28 -16.72
C ILE A 45 34.18 11.35 -16.36
N LYS A 46 34.36 12.57 -16.87
CA LYS A 46 33.44 13.68 -16.59
C LYS A 46 32.02 13.38 -17.09
N ALA A 47 31.88 12.84 -18.31
CA ALA A 47 30.57 12.48 -18.86
C ALA A 47 29.90 11.36 -18.04
N HIS A 48 30.68 10.41 -17.54
CA HIS A 48 30.19 9.36 -16.66
C HIS A 48 29.72 9.91 -15.31
N ASP A 49 30.49 10.81 -14.68
CA ASP A 49 30.09 11.44 -13.41
C ASP A 49 28.80 12.25 -13.56
N GLU A 50 28.65 12.99 -14.66
CA GLU A 50 27.41 13.71 -14.97
C GLU A 50 26.21 12.78 -15.18
N GLU A 51 26.41 11.62 -15.82
CA GLU A 51 25.34 10.62 -15.98
C GLU A 51 24.97 9.96 -14.65
N MET A 52 25.95 9.66 -13.80
CA MET A 52 25.70 9.12 -12.47
C MET A 52 24.88 10.08 -11.59
N GLU A 53 25.18 11.38 -11.63
CA GLU A 53 24.38 12.39 -10.92
C GLU A 53 22.95 12.51 -11.50
N ARG A 54 22.78 12.41 -12.83
CA ARG A 54 21.44 12.36 -13.44
C ARG A 54 20.65 11.14 -12.99
N ILE A 55 21.26 9.95 -12.99
CA ILE A 55 20.61 8.71 -12.54
C ILE A 55 20.23 8.81 -11.06
N LYS A 56 21.11 9.36 -10.23
CA LYS A 56 20.85 9.56 -8.80
C LYS A 56 19.65 10.48 -8.59
N GLN A 57 19.60 11.62 -9.29
CA GLN A 57 18.46 12.53 -9.20
C GLN A 57 17.16 11.85 -9.67
N MET A 58 17.19 11.12 -10.79
CA MET A 58 16.02 10.38 -11.26
C MET A 58 15.54 9.33 -10.25
N ALA A 59 16.47 8.63 -9.57
CA ALA A 59 16.12 7.67 -8.53
C ALA A 59 15.47 8.34 -7.32
N ASP A 60 15.99 9.49 -6.87
CA ASP A 60 15.43 10.27 -5.77
C ASP A 60 14.04 10.82 -6.12
N ASP A 61 13.84 11.28 -7.36
CA ASP A 61 12.55 11.76 -7.86
C ASP A 61 11.51 10.62 -7.89
N MET A 62 11.88 9.46 -8.43
CA MET A 62 11.03 8.27 -8.45
C MET A 62 10.64 7.83 -7.04
N PHE A 63 11.60 7.84 -6.11
CA PHE A 63 11.33 7.50 -4.71
C PHE A 63 10.35 8.48 -4.05
N THR A 64 10.49 9.77 -4.34
CA THR A 64 9.59 10.81 -3.83
C THR A 64 8.17 10.65 -4.38
N MET A 65 8.01 10.41 -5.68
CA MET A 65 6.71 10.17 -6.29
C MET A 65 5.99 8.96 -5.70
N GLU A 66 6.70 7.86 -5.46
CA GLU A 66 6.14 6.65 -4.83
C GLU A 66 5.72 6.91 -3.38
N GLN A 67 6.52 7.67 -2.62
CA GLN A 67 6.17 8.08 -1.26
C GLN A 67 4.88 8.91 -1.22
N GLU A 68 4.74 9.90 -2.10
CA GLU A 68 3.55 10.75 -2.21
C GLU A 68 2.31 9.93 -2.59
N SER A 69 2.44 9.04 -3.59
CA SER A 69 1.37 8.13 -4.02
C SER A 69 0.89 7.21 -2.88
N MET A 70 1.82 6.64 -2.12
CA MET A 70 1.49 5.84 -0.95
C MET A 70 0.83 6.69 0.15
N ALA A 71 1.36 7.88 0.42
CA ALA A 71 0.84 8.81 1.40
C ALA A 71 -0.61 9.24 1.10
N ASP A 72 -1.01 9.31 -0.16
CA ASP A 72 -2.41 9.57 -0.54
C ASP A 72 -3.29 8.32 -0.44
N CYS A 73 -2.78 7.15 -0.83
CA CYS A 73 -3.55 5.90 -0.85
C CYS A 73 -3.97 5.42 0.55
N PHE A 74 -3.08 5.54 1.54
CA PHE A 74 -3.33 5.05 2.89
C PHE A 74 -4.50 5.76 3.61
N PRO A 75 -4.56 7.10 3.66
CA PRO A 75 -5.70 7.83 4.21
C PRO A 75 -7.02 7.51 3.52
N HIS A 76 -7.03 7.34 2.20
CA HIS A 76 -8.24 6.98 1.46
C HIS A 76 -8.75 5.59 1.85
N LYS A 77 -7.86 4.59 1.97
CA LYS A 77 -8.23 3.26 2.44
C LYS A 77 -8.70 3.30 3.89
N ARG A 78 -8.03 4.08 4.76
CA ARG A 78 -8.45 4.25 6.16
C ARG A 78 -9.84 4.85 6.29
N ARG A 79 -10.13 5.95 5.57
CA ARG A 79 -11.46 6.58 5.54
C ARG A 79 -12.56 5.62 5.06
N LYS A 80 -12.27 4.75 4.09
CA LYS A 80 -13.24 3.73 3.65
C LYS A 80 -13.55 2.72 4.74
N ILE A 81 -12.53 2.26 5.49
CA ILE A 81 -12.71 1.34 6.62
C ILE A 81 -13.54 2.01 7.72
N ASP A 82 -13.21 3.24 8.11
CA ASP A 82 -13.95 3.96 9.15
C ASP A 82 -15.44 4.15 8.75
N LYS A 83 -15.72 4.42 7.47
CA LYS A 83 -17.09 4.50 6.95
C LYS A 83 -17.84 3.17 7.05
N LEU A 84 -17.19 2.05 6.74
CA LEU A 84 -17.80 0.72 6.83
C LEU A 84 -18.10 0.33 8.28
N LEU A 85 -17.18 0.62 9.21
CA LEU A 85 -17.38 0.40 10.65
C LEU A 85 -18.58 1.20 11.17
N LEU A 86 -18.66 2.49 10.82
CA LEU A 86 -19.79 3.33 11.20
C LEU A 86 -21.13 2.81 10.64
N MET A 87 -21.14 2.35 9.38
CA MET A 87 -22.34 1.73 8.80
C MET A 87 -22.75 0.46 9.55
N SER A 88 -21.80 -0.38 9.95
CA SER A 88 -22.06 -1.58 10.74
C SER A 88 -22.67 -1.24 12.10
N GLU A 89 -22.14 -0.24 12.80
CA GLU A 89 -22.70 0.23 14.08
C GLU A 89 -24.14 0.74 13.92
N ILE A 90 -24.42 1.53 12.89
CA ILE A 90 -25.77 2.04 12.61
C ILE A 90 -26.75 0.89 12.34
N ILE A 91 -26.34 -0.12 11.56
CA ILE A 91 -27.19 -1.28 11.27
C ILE A 91 -27.48 -2.04 12.56
N ASN A 92 -26.48 -2.29 13.39
CA ASN A 92 -26.66 -3.00 14.66
C ASN A 92 -27.59 -2.24 15.61
N LEU A 93 -27.42 -0.92 15.74
CA LEU A 93 -28.30 -0.09 16.57
C LEU A 93 -29.75 -0.13 16.08
N ARG A 94 -29.97 -0.03 14.76
CA ARG A 94 -31.31 -0.10 14.17
C ARG A 94 -31.94 -1.48 14.36
N HIS A 95 -31.17 -2.54 14.14
CA HIS A 95 -31.64 -3.90 14.33
C HIS A 95 -32.04 -4.17 15.79
N ASN A 96 -31.18 -3.79 16.74
CA ASN A 96 -31.46 -3.96 18.17
C ASN A 96 -32.68 -3.14 18.61
N LYS A 97 -32.82 -1.91 18.13
CA LYS A 97 -33.99 -1.08 18.42
C LYS A 97 -35.27 -1.75 17.90
N MET A 98 -35.27 -2.19 16.65
CA MET A 98 -36.41 -2.86 16.04
C MET A 98 -36.78 -4.15 16.80
N MET A 99 -35.80 -4.98 17.16
CA MET A 99 -36.05 -6.21 17.93
C MET A 99 -36.67 -5.92 19.31
N ASN A 100 -36.19 -4.90 20.00
CA ASN A 100 -36.75 -4.49 21.29
C ASN A 100 -38.19 -3.97 21.15
N GLU A 101 -38.46 -3.14 20.13
CA GLU A 101 -39.81 -2.64 19.85
C GLU A 101 -40.78 -3.78 19.52
N MET A 102 -40.35 -4.74 18.69
CA MET A 102 -41.14 -5.93 18.37
C MET A 102 -41.42 -6.79 19.60
N ALA A 103 -40.42 -7.02 20.46
CA ALA A 103 -40.60 -7.78 21.70
C ALA A 103 -41.58 -7.10 22.67
N LEU A 104 -41.56 -5.77 22.76
CA LEU A 104 -42.51 -5.01 23.57
C LEU A 104 -43.93 -5.10 23.02
N LEU A 105 -44.11 -4.99 21.70
CA LEU A 105 -45.42 -5.14 21.06
C LEU A 105 -46.00 -6.54 21.27
N GLU A 106 -45.18 -7.58 21.10
CA GLU A 106 -45.60 -8.97 21.32
C GLU A 106 -45.99 -9.23 22.79
N ALA A 107 -45.25 -8.64 23.74
CA ALA A 107 -45.58 -8.75 25.15
C ALA A 107 -46.89 -8.02 25.50
N ASP A 108 -47.12 -6.83 24.94
CA ASP A 108 -48.34 -6.04 25.15
C ASP A 108 -49.58 -6.76 24.59
N GLU A 109 -49.47 -7.31 23.38
CA GLU A 109 -50.55 -8.08 22.75
C GLU A 109 -50.90 -9.31 23.58
N ARG A 110 -49.90 -10.07 24.05
CA ARG A 110 -50.11 -11.23 24.93
C ARG A 110 -50.76 -10.85 26.25
N MET A 111 -50.34 -9.75 26.86
CA MET A 111 -50.92 -9.25 28.11
C MET A 111 -52.38 -8.82 27.93
N SER A 112 -52.69 -8.15 26.81
CA SER A 112 -54.06 -7.75 26.46
C SER A 112 -54.97 -8.97 26.29
N ILE A 113 -54.50 -10.02 25.58
CA ILE A 113 -55.24 -11.28 25.43
C ILE A 113 -55.50 -11.94 26.80
N LEU A 114 -54.47 -12.04 27.65
CA LEU A 114 -54.60 -12.63 28.98
C LEU A 114 -55.57 -11.84 29.88
N ALA A 115 -55.55 -10.51 29.82
CA ALA A 115 -56.48 -9.66 30.57
C ALA A 115 -57.92 -9.87 30.11
N GLN A 116 -58.16 -9.96 28.79
CA GLN A 116 -59.48 -10.24 28.23
C GLN A 116 -59.98 -11.64 28.63
N GLU A 117 -59.13 -12.66 28.58
CA GLU A 117 -59.50 -14.00 29.05
C GLU A 117 -59.82 -14.02 30.54
N HIS A 118 -59.02 -13.33 31.36
CA HIS A 118 -59.25 -13.23 32.79
C HIS A 118 -60.60 -12.58 33.09
N GLN A 119 -60.95 -11.49 32.41
CA GLN A 119 -62.25 -10.83 32.56
C GLN A 119 -63.41 -11.74 32.17
N LYS A 120 -63.30 -12.48 31.05
CA LYS A 120 -64.31 -13.47 30.65
C LYS A 120 -64.52 -14.55 31.71
N ARG A 121 -63.43 -15.06 32.29
CA ARG A 121 -63.49 -16.07 33.37
C ARG A 121 -64.13 -15.51 34.64
N MET A 122 -63.87 -14.25 34.98
CA MET A 122 -64.51 -13.59 36.13
C MET A 122 -66.01 -13.43 35.91
N ASN A 123 -66.43 -12.95 34.76
CA ASN A 123 -67.86 -12.83 34.42
C ASN A 123 -68.58 -14.18 34.50
N LEU A 124 -68.01 -15.25 33.92
CA LEU A 124 -68.57 -16.60 33.99
C LEU A 124 -68.66 -17.13 35.43
N ARG A 125 -67.67 -16.82 36.27
CA ARG A 125 -67.67 -17.20 37.69
C ARG A 125 -68.80 -16.51 38.45
N ASP A 126 -69.04 -15.23 38.16
CA ASP A 126 -70.12 -14.47 38.80
C ASP A 126 -71.50 -14.95 38.33
N GLU A 127 -71.66 -15.29 37.05
CA GLU A 127 -72.87 -15.93 36.51
C GLU A 127 -73.15 -17.29 37.18
N LEU A 128 -72.13 -18.16 37.29
CA LEU A 128 -72.25 -19.45 37.97
C LEU A 128 -72.62 -19.29 39.45
N ARG A 129 -72.03 -18.32 40.15
CA ARG A 129 -72.37 -18.01 41.54
C ARG A 129 -73.83 -17.57 41.67
N SER A 130 -74.30 -16.72 40.76
CA SER A 130 -75.70 -16.27 40.72
C SER A 130 -76.68 -17.43 40.46
N LEU A 131 -76.37 -18.33 39.52
CA LEU A 131 -77.18 -19.52 39.25
C LEU A 131 -77.22 -20.46 40.45
N LYS A 132 -76.07 -20.72 41.09
CA LYS A 132 -76.00 -21.54 42.30
C LYS A 132 -76.85 -20.96 43.44
N GLY A 133 -76.79 -19.64 43.65
CA GLY A 133 -77.62 -18.96 44.65
C GLY A 133 -79.12 -19.11 44.38
N ARG A 134 -79.55 -19.01 43.11
CA ARG A 134 -80.94 -19.22 42.71
C ARG A 134 -81.42 -20.66 42.90
N LEU A 135 -80.55 -21.65 42.68
CA LEU A 135 -80.89 -23.05 42.92
C LEU A 135 -81.11 -23.34 44.41
N MET A 136 -80.23 -22.83 45.28
CA MET A 136 -80.30 -23.02 46.73
C MET A 136 -81.51 -22.36 47.42
N ILE A 137 -82.19 -21.42 46.76
CA ILE A 137 -83.39 -20.75 47.28
C ILE A 137 -84.68 -21.50 46.87
N ASN A 138 -84.60 -22.36 45.86
CA ASN A 138 -85.73 -23.12 45.32
C ASN A 138 -85.74 -24.60 45.76
N GLU A 139 -84.85 -24.99 46.69
CA GLU A 139 -84.88 -26.24 47.48
C GLU A 139 -85.52 -26.00 48.86
#